data_AF-A0A938E703-F1
#
_entry.id   AF-A0A938E703-F1
#
_cell.length_a   1.000
_cell.length_b   1.000
_cell.length_c   1.000
_cell.angle_alpha   90.00
_cell.angle_beta   90.00
_cell.angle_gamma   90.00
#
_symmetry.space_group_name_H-M   'P 1'
#
loop_
_entity.id
_entity.type
_entity.pdbx_description
1 polymer ?
#
loop_
_entity_poly.entity_id
_entity_poly.type
_entity_poly.pdbx_seq_one_letter_code
_entity_poly.pdbx_strand_id
1 'polypeptide(L)' 'MFGLGKTQSIKLERDLYDRVKKIADVAGYATVEEFVTHVLEKELIHFEDAKSDDDIRNKLRGLGYIS' A
#
# COMPACT_ATOMS: atom_id res chain seq x y z
N MET A 1 18.39 8.15 11.68
CA MET A 1 18.92 7.39 10.54
C MET A 1 18.45 5.95 10.68
N PHE A 2 17.31 5.62 10.08
CA PHE A 2 16.72 4.28 10.11
C PHE A 2 17.47 3.38 9.13
N GLY A 3 17.69 2.12 9.53
CA GLY A 3 18.63 1.20 8.88
C GLY A 3 18.42 1.04 7.38
N LEU A 4 19.52 0.77 6.67
CA LEU A 4 19.54 0.29 5.29
C LEU A 4 18.93 -1.11 5.22
N GLY A 5 17.61 -1.20 5.45
CA GLY A 5 16.81 -2.37 5.12
C GLY A 5 16.84 -2.57 3.61
N LYS A 6 16.86 -3.83 3.17
CA LYS A 6 16.76 -4.16 1.74
C LYS A 6 15.45 -3.57 1.19
N THR A 7 15.54 -2.66 0.23
CA THR A 7 14.38 -2.08 -0.44
C THR A 7 13.89 -3.03 -1.54
N GLN A 8 12.58 -3.20 -1.65
CA GLN A 8 11.94 -3.91 -2.76
C GLN A 8 11.29 -2.90 -3.72
N SER A 9 11.49 -3.07 -5.02
CA SER A 9 10.87 -2.21 -6.04
C SER A 9 9.63 -2.89 -6.63
N ILE A 10 8.55 -2.11 -6.78
CA ILE A 10 7.30 -2.54 -7.41
C ILE A 10 7.14 -1.75 -8.70
N LYS A 11 6.93 -2.44 -9.82
CA LYS A 11 6.63 -1.79 -11.10
C LYS A 11 5.15 -1.41 -11.15
N LEU A 12 4.86 -0.19 -11.57
CA LEU A 12 3.53 0.31 -11.81
C LEU A 12 3.38 0.67 -13.30
N GLU A 13 2.19 0.41 -13.84
CA GLU A 13 1.82 0.94 -15.15
C GLU A 13 1.94 2.47 -15.16
N ARG A 14 2.43 3.02 -16.27
CA ARG A 14 2.74 4.45 -16.36
C ARG A 14 1.53 5.32 -16.05
N ASP A 15 0.38 4.98 -16.61
CA ASP A 15 -0.88 5.71 -16.41
C ASP A 15 -1.34 5.66 -14.94
N LEU A 16 -1.07 4.56 -14.24
CA LEU A 16 -1.37 4.46 -12.81
C LEU A 16 -0.43 5.36 -12.01
N TYR A 17 0.87 5.33 -12.30
CA TYR A 17 1.86 6.16 -11.63
C TYR A 17 1.56 7.66 -11.80
N ASP A 18 1.16 8.10 -12.99
CA ASP A 18 0.83 9.50 -13.25
C ASP A 18 -0.38 9.98 -12.41
N ARG A 19 -1.38 9.11 -12.22
CA ARG A 19 -2.51 9.40 -11.30
C ARG A 19 -2.07 9.45 -9.84
N VAL A 20 -1.25 8.50 -9.41
CA VAL A 20 -0.69 8.45 -8.05
C VAL A 20 0.09 9.73 -7.76
N LYS A 21 0.97 10.14 -8.68
CA LYS A 21 1.77 11.36 -8.57
C LYS A 21 0.89 12.61 -8.44
N LYS A 22 -0.11 12.76 -9.31
CA LYS A 22 -1.05 13.89 -9.25
C LYS A 22 -1.74 13.98 -7.88
N ILE A 23 -2.17 12.85 -7.33
CA ILE A 23 -2.83 12.81 -6.02
C ILE A 23 -1.84 13.13 -4.90
N ALA A 24 -0.62 12.58 -4.94
CA ALA A 24 0.43 12.84 -3.96
C ALA A 24 0.77 14.35 -3.89
N ASP A 25 0.93 15.00 -5.05
CA ASP A 25 1.22 16.43 -5.15
C ASP A 25 0.08 17.28 -4.54
N VAL A 26 -1.17 16.98 -4.88
CA VAL A 26 -2.36 17.68 -4.36
C VAL A 26 -2.53 17.45 -2.85
N ALA A 27 -2.17 16.27 -2.36
CA ALA A 27 -2.24 15.91 -0.95
C ALA A 27 -1.06 16.47 -0.13
N GLY A 28 -0.08 17.13 -0.76
CA GLY A 28 1.02 17.82 -0.09
C GLY A 28 2.14 16.90 0.41
N TYR A 29 2.30 15.71 -0.19
CA TYR A 29 3.37 14.79 0.15
C TYR A 29 4.71 15.27 -0.38
N ALA A 30 5.81 14.96 0.32
CA ALA A 30 7.14 15.37 -0.10
C ALA A 30 7.63 14.55 -1.31
N THR A 31 7.25 13.26 -1.37
CA THR A 31 7.54 12.36 -2.49
C THR A 31 6.37 11.44 -2.80
N VAL A 32 6.35 10.90 -4.02
CA VAL A 32 5.36 9.88 -4.44
C VAL A 32 5.54 8.60 -3.61
N GLU A 33 6.78 8.26 -3.28
CA GLU A 33 7.14 7.10 -2.46
C GLU A 33 6.54 7.21 -1.05
N GLU A 34 6.60 8.38 -0.41
CA GLU A 34 5.98 8.61 0.90
C GLU A 34 4.46 8.40 0.85
N PHE A 35 3.81 8.93 -0.19
CA PHE A 35 2.37 8.74 -0.41
C PHE A 35 2.02 7.27 -0.58
N VAL A 36 2.74 6.55 -1.44
CA VAL A 36 2.51 5.13 -1.68
C VAL A 36 2.73 4.32 -0.40
N THR A 37 3.79 4.60 0.37
CA THR A 37 4.04 3.95 1.65
C THR A 37 2.90 4.16 2.63
N HIS A 38 2.44 5.40 2.84
CA HIS A 38 1.32 5.66 3.75
C HIS A 38 0.01 4.98 3.32
N VAL A 39 -0.28 4.94 2.02
CA VAL A 39 -1.47 4.25 1.51
C VAL A 39 -1.38 2.75 1.75
N LEU A 40 -0.21 2.15 1.51
CA LEU A 40 0.02 0.72 1.75
C LEU A 40 -0.04 0.39 3.24
N GLU A 41 0.58 1.18 4.11
CA GLU A 41 0.51 0.99 5.56
C GLU A 41 -0.94 1.07 6.05
N LYS A 42 -1.70 2.08 5.58
CA LYS A 42 -3.11 2.21 5.90
C LYS A 42 -3.93 0.99 5.46
N GLU A 43 -3.65 0.44 4.28
CA GLU A 43 -4.33 -0.76 3.79
C GLU A 43 -3.98 -2.00 4.62
N LEU A 44 -2.70 -2.14 5.00
CA LEU A 44 -2.22 -3.28 5.78
C LEU A 44 -2.84 -3.35 7.19
N ILE A 45 -3.26 -2.22 7.78
CA ILE A 45 -3.98 -2.18 9.07
C ILE A 45 -5.18 -3.13 9.07
N HIS A 46 -5.85 -3.34 7.94
CA HIS A 46 -7.00 -4.24 7.86
C HIS A 46 -6.65 -5.72 8.13
N PHE A 47 -5.36 -6.08 8.09
CA PHE A 47 -4.86 -7.45 8.20
C PHE A 47 -3.92 -7.67 9.40
N GLU A 48 -3.54 -6.64 10.16
CA GLU A 48 -2.57 -6.75 11.26
C GLU A 48 -3.01 -7.69 12.40
N ASP A 49 -4.31 -7.84 12.61
CA ASP A 49 -4.93 -8.71 13.60
C ASP A 49 -5.17 -10.15 13.09
N ALA A 50 -4.89 -10.43 11.83
CA ALA A 50 -5.04 -11.77 11.26
C ALA A 50 -3.98 -12.72 11.86
N LYS A 51 -4.43 -13.85 12.42
CA LYS A 51 -3.55 -14.80 13.13
C LYS A 51 -3.23 -16.05 12.30
N SER A 52 -3.86 -16.18 11.15
CA SER A 52 -3.73 -17.34 10.26
C SER A 52 -4.05 -16.95 8.81
N ASP A 53 -3.60 -17.78 7.87
CA ASP A 53 -3.93 -17.62 6.45
C ASP A 53 -5.45 -17.63 6.20
N ASP A 54 -6.21 -18.39 6.97
CA ASP A 54 -7.68 -18.42 6.87
C ASP A 54 -8.32 -17.11 7.32
N ASP A 55 -7.79 -16.48 8.37
CA ASP A 55 -8.24 -15.15 8.81
C ASP A 55 -7.95 -14.09 7.73
N ILE A 56 -6.78 -14.15 7.10
CA ILE A 56 -6.41 -13.26 5.98
C ILE A 56 -7.40 -13.46 4.82
N ARG A 57 -7.69 -14.70 4.42
CA ARG A 57 -8.66 -14.99 3.34
C ARG A 57 -10.06 -14.48 3.67
N ASN A 58 -10.52 -14.62 4.91
CA ASN A 58 -11.82 -14.13 5.34
C ASN A 58 -11.89 -12.59 5.27
N LYS A 59 -10.82 -11.90 5.69
CA LYS A 59 -10.71 -10.44 5.55
C LYS A 59 -10.69 -10.01 4.08
N LEU A 60 -9.93 -10.71 3.22
CA LEU A 60 -9.91 -10.44 1.78
C LEU A 60 -11.29 -10.60 1.14
N ARG A 61 -12.08 -11.61 1.52
CA ARG A 61 -13.48 -11.75 1.08
C ARG A 61 -14.35 -10.60 1.57
N GLY A 62 -14.24 -10.23 2.86
CA GLY A 62 -15.01 -9.14 3.46
C GLY A 62 -14.75 -7.77 2.82
N LEU A 63 -13.53 -7.55 2.30
CA LEU A 63 -13.13 -6.35 1.58
C LEU A 63 -13.36 -6.44 0.06
N GLY A 64 -13.82 -7.60 -0.46
CA GLY A 64 -14.15 -7.79 -1.87
C GLY A 64 -12.97 -8.04 -2.80
N TYR A 65 -11.79 -8.36 -2.28
CA TYR A 65 -10.60 -8.68 -3.10
C TYR A 65 -10.72 -10.05 -3.79
N ILE A 66 -11.42 -10.99 -3.16
CA ILE A 66 -11.62 -12.34 -3.66
C ILE A 66 -13.07 -12.77 -3.43
N SER A 67 -13.61 -13.57 -4.35
CA SER A 67 -14.92 -14.21 -4.24
C SER A 67 -14.76 -15.70 -3.92
#